data_AF-A0A7Y4T5X0-F1
#
_entry.id   AF-A0A7Y4T5X0-F1
#
_cell.length_a   1.000
_cell.length_b   1.000
_cell.length_c   1.000
_cell.angle_alpha   90.00
_cell.angle_beta   90.00
_cell.angle_gamma   90.00
#
_symmetry.space_group_name_H-M   'P 1'
#
loop_
_entity.id
_entity.type
_entity.pdbx_description
1 polymer ?
#
loop_
_entity_poly.entity_id
_entity_poly.type
_entity_poly.pdbx_seq_one_letter_code
_entity_poly.pdbx_strand_id
1 'polypeptide(L)' 'LTLHRPTVAYDLPTGGRRLVQHADGYDATIVSGQITYRNGNPTSALPGKLIRGAQMV' A
#
# COMPACT_ATOMS: atom_id res chain seq x y z
N LEU A 1 8.38 15.61 3.11
CA LEU A 1 8.08 14.30 3.72
C LEU A 1 7.89 14.51 5.21
N THR A 2 6.73 14.13 5.74
CA THR A 2 6.37 14.29 7.16
C THR A 2 5.91 12.94 7.70
N LEU A 3 6.46 12.53 8.83
CA LEU A 3 6.07 11.29 9.50
C LEU A 3 5.10 11.59 10.63
N HIS A 4 4.02 10.81 10.70
CA HIS A 4 3.06 10.91 11.79
C HIS A 4 3.47 10.03 12.97
N ARG A 5 2.82 10.26 14.12
CA ARG A 5 3.02 9.41 15.30
C ARG A 5 2.56 7.99 15.00
N PRO A 6 3.30 6.95 15.41
CA PRO A 6 2.85 5.58 15.28
C PRO A 6 1.55 5.31 16.05
N THR A 7 0.68 4.48 15.50
CA THR A 7 -0.57 4.00 16.12
C THR A 7 -0.61 2.48 16.12
N VAL A 8 -1.40 1.89 17.02
CA VAL A 8 -1.57 0.43 17.10
C VAL A 8 -2.85 0.03 16.36
N ALA A 9 -2.75 -0.89 15.41
CA ALA A 9 -3.88 -1.53 14.74
C ALA A 9 -4.06 -2.97 15.24
N TYR A 10 -5.31 -3.41 15.35
CA TYR A 10 -5.73 -4.72 15.86
C TYR A 10 -6.45 -5.54 14.77
N ASP A 11 -5.98 -5.40 13.52
CA ASP A 11 -6.64 -5.92 12.32
C ASP A 11 -6.00 -7.21 11.78
N LEU A 12 -5.13 -7.87 12.57
CA LEU A 12 -4.49 -9.11 12.17
C LEU A 12 -5.42 -10.32 12.39
N PRO A 13 -5.41 -11.33 11.48
CA PRO A 13 -6.33 -12.47 11.55
C PRO A 13 -6.33 -13.27 12.86
N THR A 14 -5.21 -13.31 13.58
CA THR A 14 -5.06 -14.04 14.84
C THR A 14 -5.25 -13.16 16.08
N GLY A 15 -5.77 -11.94 15.93
CA GLY A 15 -5.93 -10.96 17.02
C GLY A 15 -4.63 -10.30 17.47
N GLY A 16 -3.55 -10.49 16.71
CA GLY A 16 -2.28 -9.79 16.94
C GLY A 16 -2.39 -8.27 16.72
N ARG A 17 -1.39 -7.54 17.21
CA ARG A 17 -1.27 -6.08 17.03
C ARG A 17 -0.14 -5.74 16.07
N ARG A 18 -0.33 -4.72 15.24
CA ARG A 18 0.75 -4.12 14.44
C ARG A 18 0.87 -2.63 14.69
N LEU A 19 2.11 -2.12 14.65
CA LEU A 19 2.39 -0.70 14.70
C LEU A 19 2.29 -0.14 13.28
N VAL A 20 1.45 0.87 13.08
CA VAL A 20 1.25 1.56 11.80
C VAL A 20 1.79 2.98 11.93
N GLN A 21 2.56 3.42 10.95
CA GLN A 21 3.04 4.79 10.89
C GLN A 21 2.69 5.39 9.52
N HIS A 22 1.79 6.37 9.52
CA HIS A 22 1.43 7.11 8.32
C HIS A 22 2.48 8.18 7.99
N ALA A 23 2.52 8.59 6.73
CA ALA A 23 3.41 9.62 6.24
C ALA A 23 2.74 10.49 5.17
N ASP A 24 3.03 11.78 5.18
CA ASP A 24 2.64 12.73 4.14
C ASP A 24 3.84 13.09 3.27
N GLY A 25 3.58 13.41 1.99
CA GLY A 25 4.60 13.88 1.04
C GLY A 25 4.91 12.90 -0.09
N TYR A 26 4.22 11.76 -0.16
CA TYR A 26 4.13 10.99 -1.40
C TYR A 26 3.09 11.63 -2.33
N ASP A 27 3.51 12.08 -3.52
CA ASP A 27 2.58 12.65 -4.52
C ASP A 27 1.72 11.55 -5.16
N ALA A 28 2.34 10.45 -5.59
CA ALA A 28 1.63 9.33 -6.20
C ALA A 28 2.25 7.96 -5.87
N THR A 29 1.40 6.94 -5.80
CA THR A 29 1.79 5.53 -5.94
C THR A 29 1.26 5.03 -7.27
N ILE A 30 2.10 4.36 -8.06
CA ILE A 30 1.79 3.96 -9.44
C ILE A 30 2.01 2.46 -9.60
N VAL A 31 1.05 1.78 -10.22
CA VAL A 31 1.15 0.36 -10.60
C VAL A 31 0.70 0.23 -12.07
N SER A 32 1.51 -0.43 -12.89
CA SER A 32 1.23 -0.64 -14.33
C SER A 32 0.81 0.64 -15.08
N GLY A 33 1.44 1.77 -14.76
CA GLY A 33 1.20 3.07 -15.38
C GLY A 33 -0.02 3.83 -14.86
N GLN A 34 -0.78 3.29 -13.91
CA GLN A 34 -1.94 3.96 -13.31
C GLN A 34 -1.67 4.37 -11.86
N ILE A 35 -2.13 5.57 -11.49
CA ILE A 35 -2.05 6.08 -10.12
C ILE A 35 -3.03 5.29 -9.25
N THR A 36 -2.52 4.59 -8.24
CA THR A 36 -3.31 3.85 -7.25
C THR A 36 -3.54 4.66 -5.97
N TYR A 37 -2.62 5.57 -5.64
CA TYR A 37 -2.78 6.56 -4.57
C TYR A 37 -2.33 7.94 -5.05
N ARG A 38 -3.04 9.00 -4.64
CA ARG A 38 -2.66 10.40 -4.87
C ARG A 38 -2.69 11.18 -3.56
N ASN A 39 -1.60 11.87 -3.22
CA ASN A 39 -1.48 12.65 -1.99
C ASN A 39 -1.93 11.84 -0.75
N GLY A 40 -1.48 10.58 -0.64
CA GLY A 40 -1.84 9.68 0.46
C GLY A 40 -3.24 9.04 0.38
N ASN A 41 -4.11 9.42 -0.56
CA ASN A 41 -5.45 8.88 -0.68
C ASN A 41 -5.53 7.78 -1.76
N PRO A 42 -6.20 6.64 -1.50
CA PRO A 42 -6.41 5.60 -2.49
C PRO A 42 -7.36 6.07 -3.61
N THR A 43 -7.12 5.57 -4.82
CA THR A 43 -8.04 5.66 -5.96
C THR A 43 -8.81 4.35 -6.13
N SER A 44 -9.74 4.30 -7.08
CA SER A 44 -10.42 3.05 -7.46
C SER A 44 -9.58 2.13 -8.37
N ALA A 45 -8.40 2.57 -8.83
CA ALA A 45 -7.59 1.79 -9.76
C ALA A 45 -6.96 0.58 -9.05
N LEU A 46 -7.27 -0.62 -9.56
CA LEU A 46 -6.69 -1.90 -9.12
C LEU A 46 -5.96 -2.60 -10.28
N PRO A 47 -4.91 -1.99 -10.87
CA PRO A 47 -4.27 -2.47 -12.11
C PRO A 47 -3.28 -3.62 -11.90
N GLY A 48 -3.16 -4.12 -10.67
CA GLY A 48 -2.23 -5.19 -10.31
C GLY A 48 -2.54 -6.49 -11.06
N LYS A 49 -1.50 -7.17 -11.51
CA LYS A 49 -1.60 -8.47 -12.19
C LYS A 49 -0.63 -9.46 -11.55
N LEU A 50 -1.00 -10.74 -11.61
CA LEU A 50 -0.11 -11.81 -11.20
C LEU A 50 1.09 -11.89 -12.16
N ILE A 51 2.28 -11.64 -11.64
CA ILE A 51 3.53 -11.85 -12.36
C ILE A 51 4.03 -13.24 -12.00
N ARG A 52 4.16 -14.12 -13.01
CA ARG A 52 4.82 -15.42 -12.86
C ARG A 52 6.21 -15.32 -13.47
N GLY A 53 7.20 -15.92 -12.80
CA GLY A 53 8.50 -16.14 -13.41
C GLY A 53 8.43 -17.13 -14.58
N ALA A 54 9.58 -17.48 -15.16
CA ALA A 54 9.65 -18.48 -16.21
C ALA A 54 8.88 -19.75 -15.81
N GLN A 55 7.96 -20.19 -16.68
CA GLN A 55 7.24 -21.45 -16.55
C GLN A 55 7.81 -22.37 -17.62
N MET A 56 8.48 -23.45 -17.20
CA MET A 56 8.72 -24.57 -18.11
C MET A 56 7.40 -25.31 -18.22
N VAL A 57 6.83 -25.30 -19.43
CA VAL A 57 5.67 -26.13 -19.78
C VAL A 57 6.18 -27.54 -20.07
#